data_AF-A0A2V7XXJ0-F1
#
_entry.id   AF-A0A2V7XXJ0-F1
#
_cell.length_a   1.000
_cell.length_b   1.000
_cell.length_c   1.000
_cell.angle_alpha   90.00
_cell.angle_beta   90.00
_cell.angle_gamma   90.00
#
_symmetry.space_group_name_H-M   'P 1'
#
loop_
_entity.id
_entity.type
_entity.pdbx_description
1 polymer ?
#
loop_
_entity_poly.entity_id
_entity_poly.type
_entity_poly.pdbx_seq_one_letter_code
_entity_poly.pdbx_strand_id
1 'polypeptide(L)'
;MSMRHTLAVLTLAAPLAVVACGGGEKQEAPAAAPASTQAAAAPAGGGGAGKGSASVSGKISFAGTPPAPEKIKVSADPYCQKEHKEGLERETVAVKDGGLKDVLVYVKSGLSGTYPAPTEAVELDQKGCMYSPHVVALQVGQPLKIKNNDETLHNIHPRPTVNPEFNIGQPRKGMESTRTFDKKEPWIPVGCDVHPWMRSYIAVLDNPFFAVTDENGKYTINLAYKG
;
A
#
# COMPACT_ATOMS: atom_id res chain seq x y z
N MET A 1 -50.35 -20.44 19.80
CA MET A 1 -51.09 -19.35 20.46
C MET A 1 -50.73 -18.02 19.80
N SER A 2 -51.69 -17.10 19.72
CA SER A 2 -51.50 -15.73 19.22
C SER A 2 -51.43 -14.78 20.42
N MET A 3 -50.52 -13.79 20.40
CA MET A 3 -50.65 -12.59 21.22
C MET A 3 -49.91 -11.41 20.58
N ARG A 4 -50.68 -10.44 20.10
CA ARG A 4 -50.23 -9.10 19.66
C ARG A 4 -50.59 -8.10 20.75
N HIS A 5 -49.62 -7.37 21.30
CA HIS A 5 -49.84 -6.20 22.18
C HIS A 5 -48.56 -5.35 22.20
N THR A 6 -48.51 -4.01 22.26
CA THR A 6 -49.41 -2.93 21.81
C THR A 6 -48.53 -1.67 21.66
N LEU A 7 -48.81 -0.76 20.72
CA LEU A 7 -48.14 0.55 20.67
C LEU A 7 -48.62 1.45 21.83
N ALA A 8 -47.72 2.25 22.39
CA ALA A 8 -48.07 3.42 23.20
C ALA A 8 -47.17 4.60 22.80
N VAL A 9 -47.77 5.60 22.15
CA VAL A 9 -47.12 6.90 21.84
C VAL A 9 -47.49 7.87 22.95
N LEU A 10 -46.50 8.57 23.52
CA LEU A 10 -46.73 9.64 24.48
C LEU A 10 -46.18 10.96 23.93
N THR A 11 -47.06 11.79 23.40
CA THR A 11 -46.77 13.18 23.03
C THR A 11 -46.89 14.08 24.25
N LEU A 12 -45.93 14.98 24.45
CA LEU A 12 -46.03 16.06 25.43
C LEU A 12 -45.77 17.40 24.73
N ALA A 13 -46.74 18.30 24.84
CA ALA A 13 -46.69 19.64 24.26
C ALA A 13 -46.49 20.70 25.36
N ALA A 14 -45.76 21.77 25.06
CA ALA A 14 -45.58 22.94 25.91
C ALA A 14 -45.55 24.22 25.04
N PRO A 15 -45.92 25.40 25.58
CA PRO A 15 -46.61 26.43 24.80
C PRO A 15 -45.71 27.53 24.18
N LEU A 16 -46.28 28.22 23.19
CA LEU A 16 -45.77 29.49 22.65
C LEU A 16 -45.84 30.61 23.70
N ALA A 17 -44.85 31.50 23.66
CA ALA A 17 -44.97 32.88 24.15
C ALA A 17 -44.57 33.84 23.02
N VAL A 18 -45.39 34.87 22.77
CA VAL A 18 -45.18 35.87 21.72
C VAL A 18 -44.93 37.23 22.37
N VAL A 19 -43.86 37.91 21.99
CA VAL A 19 -43.61 39.32 22.33
C VAL A 19 -43.17 40.04 21.08
N ALA A 20 -43.78 41.18 20.78
CA ALA A 20 -43.52 42.01 19.60
C ALA A 20 -43.41 43.48 19.98
N CYS A 21 -42.34 44.14 19.51
CA CYS A 21 -42.09 45.59 19.39
C CYS A 21 -40.63 45.73 18.90
N GLY A 22 -40.21 46.64 18.01
CA GLY A 22 -40.93 47.64 17.20
C GLY A 22 -40.02 48.07 16.02
N GLY A 23 -40.56 48.81 15.04
CA GLY A 23 -39.88 49.08 13.77
C GLY A 23 -38.86 50.22 13.74
N GLY A 24 -38.17 50.37 12.60
CA GLY A 24 -37.23 51.46 12.33
C GLY A 24 -36.52 51.33 10.97
N GLU A 25 -37.17 51.79 9.89
CA GLU A 25 -36.52 51.97 8.57
C GLU A 25 -35.82 53.34 8.47
N LYS A 26 -34.68 53.41 7.76
CA LYS A 26 -34.08 54.68 7.27
C LYS A 26 -33.13 54.48 6.06
N GLN A 27 -32.88 55.59 5.36
CA GLN A 27 -32.57 55.76 3.91
C GLN A 27 -31.31 56.67 3.75
N GLU A 28 -30.40 56.62 2.74
CA GLU A 28 -30.33 55.94 1.43
C GLU A 28 -28.85 55.70 0.94
N ALA A 29 -28.69 55.11 -0.26
CA ALA A 29 -27.76 55.40 -1.40
C ALA A 29 -26.29 55.89 -1.22
N PRO A 30 -25.43 55.82 -2.27
CA PRO A 30 -25.21 54.72 -3.22
C PRO A 30 -23.71 54.42 -3.55
N ALA A 31 -23.49 53.34 -4.31
CA ALA A 31 -22.40 53.09 -5.28
C ALA A 31 -20.92 52.97 -4.83
N ALA A 32 -20.35 51.77 -5.06
CA ALA A 32 -19.10 51.59 -5.81
C ALA A 32 -18.99 50.13 -6.33
N ALA A 33 -18.58 49.94 -7.58
CA ALA A 33 -18.27 48.61 -8.14
C ALA A 33 -16.78 48.52 -8.50
N PRO A 34 -16.10 47.46 -8.02
CA PRO A 34 -15.15 46.70 -8.83
C PRO A 34 -15.35 45.18 -8.62
N ALA A 35 -14.84 44.26 -9.44
CA ALA A 35 -14.28 44.31 -10.79
C ALA A 35 -14.53 42.93 -11.44
N SER A 36 -14.35 42.81 -12.75
CA SER A 36 -14.53 41.55 -13.47
C SER A 36 -13.57 40.46 -13.00
N THR A 37 -14.09 39.37 -12.43
CA THR A 37 -13.33 38.12 -12.27
C THR A 37 -13.10 37.49 -13.64
N GLN A 38 -11.89 37.62 -14.18
CA GLN A 38 -11.44 36.75 -15.26
C GLN A 38 -11.42 35.30 -14.76
N ALA A 39 -12.07 34.40 -15.50
CA ALA A 39 -11.90 32.97 -15.28
C ALA A 39 -10.44 32.61 -15.60
N ALA A 40 -9.68 32.17 -14.59
CA ALA A 40 -8.34 31.67 -14.79
C ALA A 40 -8.42 30.40 -15.65
N ALA A 41 -7.86 30.45 -16.87
CA ALA A 41 -7.74 29.28 -17.72
C ALA A 41 -6.87 28.22 -17.02
N ALA A 42 -7.34 26.97 -17.00
CA ALA A 42 -6.54 25.87 -16.50
C ALA A 42 -5.28 25.72 -17.37
N PRO A 43 -4.06 25.71 -16.78
CA PRO A 43 -2.86 25.42 -17.55
C PRO A 43 -2.88 23.94 -17.95
N ALA A 44 -3.21 23.69 -19.22
CA ALA A 44 -2.91 22.42 -19.88
C ALA A 44 -1.38 22.27 -19.98
N GLY A 45 -0.77 21.74 -18.92
CA GLY A 45 0.67 21.56 -18.80
C GLY A 45 1.03 20.08 -18.75
N GLY A 46 1.41 19.52 -19.91
CA GLY A 46 2.08 18.22 -19.97
C GLY A 46 3.47 18.30 -19.34
N GLY A 47 3.53 18.26 -18.01
CA GLY A 47 4.76 18.31 -17.25
C GLY A 47 5.54 17.00 -17.36
N GLY A 48 6.46 16.94 -18.32
CA GLY A 48 7.51 15.92 -18.31
C GLY A 48 8.29 16.02 -17.00
N ALA A 49 8.50 14.89 -16.32
CA ALA A 49 9.16 14.84 -15.02
C ALA A 49 10.53 15.53 -15.10
N GLY A 50 10.76 16.51 -14.21
CA GLY A 50 11.97 17.32 -14.22
C GLY A 50 13.23 16.47 -13.97
N LYS A 51 14.28 16.69 -14.78
CA LYS A 51 15.58 16.04 -14.63
C LYS A 51 16.37 16.61 -13.44
N GLY A 52 15.85 16.43 -12.22
CA GLY A 52 16.60 16.67 -10.99
C GLY A 52 17.69 15.61 -10.80
N SER A 53 18.76 15.94 -10.07
CA SER A 53 19.81 15.00 -9.63
C SER A 53 19.73 14.67 -8.13
N ALA A 54 18.69 15.18 -7.44
CA ALA A 54 18.52 15.01 -6.01
C ALA A 54 18.25 13.55 -5.62
N SER A 55 18.68 13.17 -4.43
CA SER A 55 18.33 11.91 -3.78
C SER A 55 17.99 12.14 -2.32
N VAL A 56 17.18 11.25 -1.76
CA VAL A 56 16.86 11.21 -0.33
C VAL A 56 17.31 9.88 0.23
N SER A 57 18.29 9.89 1.13
CA SER A 57 18.84 8.69 1.76
C SER A 57 18.76 8.77 3.28
N GLY A 58 18.82 7.62 3.94
CA GLY A 58 18.75 7.53 5.39
C GLY A 58 18.92 6.10 5.90
N LYS A 59 18.83 5.94 7.22
CA LYS A 59 18.74 4.64 7.91
C LYS A 59 17.49 4.62 8.79
N ILE A 60 16.61 3.65 8.57
CA ILE A 60 15.55 3.31 9.53
C ILE A 60 16.19 2.42 10.59
N SER A 61 16.11 2.85 11.85
CA SER A 61 16.69 2.13 12.99
C SER A 61 15.59 1.60 13.91
N PHE A 62 15.79 0.39 14.44
CA PHE A 62 14.90 -0.21 15.43
C PHE A 62 15.38 0.15 16.85
N ALA A 63 14.45 0.54 17.72
CA ALA A 63 14.74 0.89 19.11
C ALA A 63 14.23 -0.19 20.06
N GLY A 64 15.11 -0.69 20.94
CA GLY A 64 14.82 -1.77 21.87
C GLY A 64 15.21 -3.15 21.35
N THR A 65 14.80 -4.20 22.06
CA THR A 65 15.08 -5.60 21.69
C THR A 65 14.03 -6.07 20.67
N PRO A 66 14.44 -6.57 19.48
CA PRO A 66 13.48 -7.14 18.54
C PRO A 66 12.83 -8.41 19.12
N PRO A 67 11.59 -8.74 18.73
CA PRO A 67 10.97 -10.01 19.11
C PRO A 67 11.82 -11.18 18.60
N ALA A 68 11.87 -12.27 19.37
CA ALA A 68 12.55 -13.49 18.94
C ALA A 68 11.92 -14.04 17.64
N PRO A 69 12.73 -14.61 16.72
CA PRO A 69 12.20 -15.25 15.51
C PRO A 69 11.17 -16.34 15.82
N GLU A 70 10.13 -16.42 15.00
CA GLU A 70 9.07 -17.42 15.16
C GLU A 70 9.43 -18.70 14.40
N LYS A 71 9.48 -19.84 15.10
CA LYS A 71 9.75 -21.16 14.49
C LYS A 71 8.56 -21.65 13.67
N ILE A 72 8.77 -21.85 12.38
CA ILE A 72 7.78 -22.37 11.43
C ILE A 72 7.84 -23.90 11.38
N LYS A 73 6.68 -24.55 11.52
CA LYS A 73 6.53 -25.99 11.29
C LYS A 73 6.28 -26.27 9.80
N VAL A 74 7.35 -26.59 9.07
CA VAL A 74 7.30 -26.93 7.64
C VAL A 74 7.01 -28.41 7.34
N SER A 75 6.86 -29.26 8.37
CA SER A 75 6.73 -30.72 8.24
C SER A 75 5.45 -31.22 7.53
N ALA A 76 4.55 -30.32 7.12
CA ALA A 76 3.42 -30.64 6.26
C ALA A 76 3.84 -30.85 4.78
N ASP A 77 5.00 -30.33 4.39
CA ASP A 77 5.56 -30.45 3.05
C ASP A 77 6.93 -31.15 3.11
N PRO A 78 7.09 -32.34 2.47
CA PRO A 78 8.33 -33.10 2.52
C PRO A 78 9.54 -32.40 1.88
N TYR A 79 9.32 -31.54 0.87
CA TYR A 79 10.38 -30.74 0.27
C TYR A 79 10.84 -29.66 1.26
N CYS A 80 9.90 -28.89 1.82
CA CYS A 80 10.24 -27.85 2.80
C CYS A 80 10.90 -28.41 4.06
N GLN A 81 10.47 -29.59 4.54
CA GLN A 81 11.11 -30.29 5.66
C GLN A 81 12.54 -30.75 5.32
N LYS A 82 12.79 -31.19 4.08
CA LYS A 82 14.11 -31.63 3.61
C LYS A 82 15.10 -30.47 3.49
N GLU A 83 14.64 -29.32 3.01
CA GLU A 83 15.47 -28.11 2.86
C GLU A 83 15.77 -27.46 4.23
N HIS A 84 14.80 -27.45 5.17
CA HIS A 84 14.93 -26.81 6.49
C HIS A 84 15.08 -27.79 7.65
N LYS A 85 16.10 -28.64 7.61
CA LYS A 85 16.36 -29.68 8.64
C LYS A 85 16.60 -29.11 10.04
N GLU A 86 17.19 -27.92 10.12
CA GLU A 86 17.49 -27.22 11.38
C GLU A 86 16.30 -26.37 11.87
N GLY A 87 15.22 -26.33 11.09
CA GLY A 87 14.06 -25.48 11.26
C GLY A 87 14.06 -24.29 10.30
N LEU A 88 12.86 -23.79 10.00
CA LEU A 88 12.66 -22.50 9.33
C LEU A 88 12.18 -21.50 10.37
N GLU A 89 12.73 -20.29 10.37
CA GLU A 89 12.31 -19.21 11.26
C GLU A 89 11.82 -17.99 10.47
N ARG A 90 10.91 -17.23 11.07
CA ARG A 90 10.39 -15.98 10.53
C ARG A 90 10.65 -14.85 11.50
N GLU A 91 11.45 -13.89 11.07
CA GLU A 91 11.56 -12.58 11.71
C GLU A 91 10.29 -11.78 11.41
N THR A 92 9.53 -11.41 12.43
CA THR A 92 8.41 -10.44 12.30
C THR A 92 8.91 -9.01 12.18
N VAL A 93 10.13 -8.76 12.68
CA VAL A 93 10.82 -7.48 12.69
C VAL A 93 12.29 -7.81 12.42
N ALA A 94 12.72 -7.72 11.16
CA ALA A 94 14.06 -8.10 10.74
C ALA A 94 15.07 -7.00 11.08
N VAL A 95 15.90 -7.24 12.11
CA VAL A 95 16.83 -6.23 12.66
C VAL A 95 18.27 -6.76 12.68
N LYS A 96 19.17 -6.03 12.01
CA LYS A 96 20.62 -6.28 12.02
C LYS A 96 21.34 -4.97 12.37
N ASP A 97 22.22 -5.01 13.37
CA ASP A 97 23.01 -3.86 13.83
C ASP A 97 22.15 -2.59 14.07
N GLY A 98 20.98 -2.81 14.68
CA GLY A 98 19.96 -1.79 14.96
C GLY A 98 19.28 -1.19 13.72
N GLY A 99 19.59 -1.64 12.51
CA GLY A 99 18.87 -1.27 11.28
C GLY A 99 17.66 -2.17 11.06
N LEU A 100 16.56 -1.58 10.57
CA LEU A 100 15.31 -2.29 10.30
C LEU A 100 15.15 -2.57 8.80
N LYS A 101 15.22 -3.84 8.41
CA LYS A 101 15.08 -4.33 7.03
C LYS A 101 13.61 -4.33 6.57
N ASP A 102 13.39 -4.38 5.26
CA ASP A 102 12.08 -4.57 4.62
C ASP A 102 11.06 -3.42 4.91
N VAL A 103 11.55 -2.21 5.16
CA VAL A 103 10.72 -1.00 5.37
C VAL A 103 10.54 -0.25 4.05
N LEU A 104 9.30 -0.09 3.61
CA LEU A 104 8.96 0.80 2.49
C LEU A 104 9.08 2.27 2.91
N VAL A 105 9.93 3.02 2.21
CA VAL A 105 10.03 4.48 2.28
C VAL A 105 9.62 5.04 0.92
N TYR A 106 8.67 5.97 0.87
CA TYR A 106 8.15 6.51 -0.39
C TYR A 106 7.70 7.97 -0.29
N VAL A 107 7.77 8.71 -1.39
CA VAL A 107 7.25 10.08 -1.46
C VAL A 107 5.73 10.05 -1.64
N LYS A 108 5.01 10.48 -0.59
CA LYS A 108 3.54 10.42 -0.51
C LYS A 108 2.84 11.53 -1.31
N SER A 109 3.43 12.73 -1.38
CA SER A 109 2.82 13.96 -1.91
C SER A 109 3.88 15.02 -2.22
N GLY A 110 3.50 16.11 -2.89
CA GLY A 110 4.43 17.18 -3.30
C GLY A 110 5.15 16.92 -4.63
N LEU A 111 4.64 15.96 -5.40
CA LEU A 111 5.14 15.57 -6.72
C LEU A 111 4.28 16.19 -7.83
N SER A 112 4.89 16.44 -8.99
CA SER A 112 4.22 16.95 -10.17
C SER A 112 4.77 16.32 -11.46
N GLY A 113 3.88 16.15 -12.44
CA GLY A 113 4.17 15.48 -13.71
C GLY A 113 3.66 14.04 -13.75
N THR A 114 3.93 13.36 -14.87
CA THR A 114 3.55 11.96 -15.11
C THR A 114 4.79 11.07 -15.04
N TYR A 115 4.65 9.91 -14.40
CA TYR A 115 5.71 8.91 -14.29
C TYR A 115 5.29 7.63 -15.01
N PRO A 116 5.71 7.42 -16.28
CA PRO A 116 5.57 6.14 -16.94
C PRO A 116 6.14 4.98 -16.11
N ALA A 117 5.42 3.86 -16.12
CA ALA A 117 5.88 2.61 -15.50
C ALA A 117 7.08 2.05 -16.28
N PRO A 118 8.07 1.42 -15.61
CA PRO A 118 9.17 0.76 -16.29
C PRO A 118 8.65 -0.51 -16.95
N THR A 119 9.20 -0.87 -18.10
CA THR A 119 8.92 -2.15 -18.77
C THR A 119 9.67 -3.32 -18.10
N GLU A 120 10.73 -3.03 -17.34
CA GLU A 120 11.45 -4.01 -16.54
C GLU A 120 10.56 -4.52 -15.39
N ALA A 121 10.43 -5.84 -15.31
CA ALA A 121 9.60 -6.50 -14.32
C ALA A 121 10.29 -6.54 -12.95
N VAL A 122 9.54 -6.22 -11.89
CA VAL A 122 9.98 -6.53 -10.52
C VAL A 122 9.75 -8.02 -10.28
N GLU A 123 10.71 -8.73 -9.68
CA GLU A 123 10.55 -10.15 -9.37
C GLU A 123 10.00 -10.40 -7.95
N LEU A 124 9.15 -11.42 -7.84
CA LEU A 124 8.74 -12.06 -6.58
C LEU A 124 8.95 -13.57 -6.72
N ASP A 125 9.86 -14.13 -5.94
CA ASP A 125 10.27 -15.53 -6.02
C ASP A 125 9.69 -16.35 -4.86
N GLN A 126 9.22 -17.57 -5.14
CA GLN A 126 8.92 -18.60 -4.14
C GLN A 126 10.15 -19.50 -4.08
N LYS A 127 10.94 -19.34 -3.02
CA LYS A 127 12.24 -20.00 -2.85
C LYS A 127 12.54 -20.27 -1.39
N GLY A 128 13.05 -21.46 -1.08
CA GLY A 128 13.29 -21.89 0.29
C GLY A 128 12.00 -21.98 1.10
N CYS A 129 10.88 -22.33 0.46
CA CYS A 129 9.53 -22.34 1.03
C CYS A 129 9.12 -21.01 1.69
N MET A 130 9.59 -19.90 1.13
CA MET A 130 9.32 -18.52 1.53
C MET A 130 9.15 -17.64 0.28
N TYR A 131 8.55 -16.48 0.46
CA TYR A 131 8.55 -15.43 -0.57
C TYR A 131 9.80 -14.55 -0.43
N SER A 132 10.41 -14.19 -1.56
CA SER A 132 11.56 -13.28 -1.62
C SER A 132 11.41 -12.25 -2.75
N PRO A 133 11.57 -10.94 -2.49
CA PRO A 133 11.78 -10.32 -1.18
C PRO A 133 10.50 -10.35 -0.30
N HIS A 134 10.63 -10.03 0.99
CA HIS A 134 9.49 -9.96 1.90
C HIS A 134 8.59 -8.74 1.61
N VAL A 135 9.18 -7.62 1.19
CA VAL A 135 8.44 -6.45 0.68
C VAL A 135 8.89 -6.16 -0.76
N VAL A 136 7.92 -6.18 -1.67
CA VAL A 136 8.06 -5.82 -3.08
C VAL A 136 7.43 -4.45 -3.29
N ALA A 137 8.11 -3.55 -4.01
CA ALA A 137 7.56 -2.25 -4.39
C ALA A 137 7.68 -2.05 -5.90
N LEU A 138 6.61 -1.59 -6.55
CA LEU A 138 6.54 -1.37 -7.99
C LEU A 138 5.59 -0.22 -8.35
N GLN A 139 5.75 0.35 -9.55
CA GLN A 139 4.83 1.36 -10.05
C GLN A 139 3.50 0.73 -10.54
N VAL A 140 2.41 1.52 -10.52
CA VAL A 140 1.16 1.20 -11.23
C VAL A 140 1.49 0.88 -12.70
N GLY A 141 0.96 -0.23 -13.23
CA GLY A 141 1.23 -0.71 -14.58
C GLY A 141 2.59 -1.38 -14.80
N GLN A 142 3.51 -1.37 -13.81
CA GLN A 142 4.77 -2.09 -13.91
C GLN A 142 4.51 -3.61 -13.84
N PRO A 143 5.20 -4.45 -14.64
CA PRO A 143 5.07 -5.90 -14.53
C PRO A 143 5.65 -6.42 -13.20
N LEU A 144 4.88 -7.27 -12.52
CA LEU A 144 5.33 -8.16 -11.47
C LEU A 144 5.54 -9.56 -12.07
N LYS A 145 6.77 -10.05 -12.04
CA LYS A 145 7.15 -11.40 -12.48
C LYS A 145 7.24 -12.33 -11.27
N ILE A 146 6.31 -13.28 -11.18
CA ILE A 146 6.23 -14.25 -10.08
C ILE A 146 6.84 -15.57 -10.52
N LYS A 147 7.75 -16.11 -9.72
CA LYS A 147 8.54 -17.32 -10.01
C LYS A 147 8.38 -18.36 -8.92
N ASN A 148 8.47 -19.63 -9.28
CA ASN A 148 8.69 -20.72 -8.33
C ASN A 148 10.05 -21.37 -8.61
N ASN A 149 10.98 -21.29 -7.66
CA ASN A 149 12.30 -21.90 -7.70
C ASN A 149 12.44 -23.15 -6.81
N ASP A 150 11.37 -23.51 -6.09
CA ASP A 150 11.27 -24.66 -5.21
C ASP A 150 10.65 -25.88 -5.93
N GLU A 151 11.00 -27.08 -5.46
CA GLU A 151 10.55 -28.35 -6.07
C GLU A 151 9.23 -28.86 -5.45
N THR A 152 8.38 -27.93 -5.00
CA THR A 152 7.02 -28.17 -4.50
C THR A 152 6.02 -27.16 -5.07
N LEU A 153 4.72 -27.41 -4.84
CA LEU A 153 3.63 -26.52 -5.22
C LEU A 153 3.56 -25.33 -4.25
N HIS A 154 3.75 -24.13 -4.79
CA HIS A 154 3.35 -22.89 -4.12
C HIS A 154 2.23 -22.21 -4.91
N ASN A 155 1.49 -21.30 -4.27
CA ASN A 155 0.57 -20.41 -4.97
C ASN A 155 0.77 -18.97 -4.50
N ILE A 156 0.60 -18.02 -5.41
CA ILE A 156 0.67 -16.59 -5.13
C ILE A 156 -0.75 -16.02 -4.98
N HIS A 157 -1.07 -15.54 -3.77
CA HIS A 157 -2.40 -15.00 -3.44
C HIS A 157 -2.30 -13.64 -2.70
N PRO A 158 -2.08 -12.53 -3.43
CA PRO A 158 -2.31 -11.18 -2.92
C PRO A 158 -3.80 -10.98 -2.58
N ARG A 159 -4.08 -10.26 -1.51
CA ARG A 159 -5.44 -9.91 -1.06
C ARG A 159 -5.65 -8.39 -1.10
N PRO A 160 -5.78 -7.79 -2.30
CA PRO A 160 -6.00 -6.35 -2.46
C PRO A 160 -7.42 -5.94 -2.04
N THR A 161 -7.53 -4.67 -1.68
CA THR A 161 -8.77 -3.92 -1.41
C THR A 161 -9.18 -3.00 -2.57
N VAL A 162 -8.24 -2.59 -3.43
CA VAL A 162 -8.46 -1.61 -4.52
C VAL A 162 -8.25 -2.21 -5.91
N ASN A 163 -7.24 -3.07 -6.07
CA ASN A 163 -6.97 -3.84 -7.28
C ASN A 163 -7.79 -5.16 -7.33
N PRO A 164 -7.92 -5.81 -8.50
CA PRO A 164 -8.50 -7.14 -8.59
C PRO A 164 -7.66 -8.19 -7.86
N GLU A 165 -8.31 -9.04 -7.04
CA GLU A 165 -7.67 -10.20 -6.41
C GLU A 165 -7.32 -11.26 -7.47
N PHE A 166 -6.22 -12.00 -7.23
CA PHE A 166 -5.89 -13.18 -8.01
C PHE A 166 -5.23 -14.25 -7.13
N ASN A 167 -5.38 -15.50 -7.56
CA ASN A 167 -4.73 -16.65 -6.95
C ASN A 167 -4.17 -17.56 -8.06
N ILE A 168 -2.87 -17.82 -8.06
CA ILE A 168 -2.18 -18.58 -9.12
C ILE A 168 -1.30 -19.65 -8.48
N GLY A 169 -1.62 -20.93 -8.71
CA GLY A 169 -0.74 -22.04 -8.38
C GLY A 169 0.41 -22.17 -9.38
N GLN A 170 1.61 -22.43 -8.88
CA GLN A 170 2.80 -22.80 -9.66
C GLN A 170 3.32 -24.16 -9.15
N PRO A 171 2.79 -25.30 -9.64
CA PRO A 171 3.08 -26.63 -9.09
C PRO A 171 4.52 -27.15 -9.21
N ARG A 172 5.41 -26.47 -9.93
CA ARG A 172 6.76 -26.94 -10.23
C ARG A 172 7.76 -25.79 -10.32
N LYS A 173 9.01 -26.09 -9.95
CA LYS A 173 10.20 -25.29 -10.20
C LYS A 173 10.31 -24.83 -11.65
N GLY A 174 10.75 -23.59 -11.85
CA GLY A 174 10.90 -22.95 -13.15
C GLY A 174 9.59 -22.42 -13.76
N MET A 175 8.45 -22.53 -13.06
CA MET A 175 7.23 -21.86 -13.50
C MET A 175 7.30 -20.36 -13.21
N GLU A 176 6.85 -19.57 -14.20
CA GLU A 176 6.78 -18.12 -14.12
C GLU A 176 5.38 -17.62 -14.47
N SER A 177 5.01 -16.45 -13.98
CA SER A 177 3.73 -15.78 -14.29
C SER A 177 3.87 -14.27 -14.14
N THR A 178 3.36 -13.51 -15.11
CA THR A 178 3.40 -12.04 -15.06
C THR A 178 2.04 -11.46 -14.73
N ARG A 179 1.99 -10.45 -13.87
CA ARG A 179 0.81 -9.66 -13.51
C ARG A 179 1.13 -8.17 -13.46
N THR A 180 0.11 -7.34 -13.52
CA THR A 180 0.19 -5.87 -13.34
C THR A 180 -0.86 -5.47 -12.31
N PHE A 181 -0.68 -4.28 -11.72
CA PHE A 181 -1.66 -3.64 -10.85
C PHE A 181 -1.99 -2.26 -11.43
N ASP A 182 -3.27 -1.98 -11.65
CA ASP A 182 -3.73 -0.81 -12.41
C ASP A 182 -4.07 0.39 -11.52
N LYS A 183 -3.97 0.23 -10.19
CA LYS A 183 -4.26 1.27 -9.20
C LYS A 183 -3.24 1.22 -8.06
N LYS A 184 -2.85 2.39 -7.53
CA LYS A 184 -2.02 2.46 -6.34
C LYS A 184 -2.70 1.83 -5.14
N GLU A 185 -1.91 1.03 -4.45
CA GLU A 185 -2.28 0.32 -3.25
C GLU A 185 -0.99 -0.02 -2.49
N PRO A 186 -0.57 0.82 -1.53
CA PRO A 186 0.77 0.71 -0.95
C PRO A 186 1.00 -0.53 -0.07
N TRP A 187 -0.04 -1.29 0.28
CA TRP A 187 0.02 -2.41 1.23
C TRP A 187 -0.97 -3.52 0.86
N ILE A 188 -0.61 -4.35 -0.12
CA ILE A 188 -1.31 -5.59 -0.46
C ILE A 188 -0.64 -6.75 0.29
N PRO A 189 -1.30 -7.39 1.28
CA PRO A 189 -0.77 -8.58 1.93
C PRO A 189 -0.84 -9.79 0.97
N VAL A 190 0.21 -10.60 0.98
CA VAL A 190 0.37 -11.78 0.13
C VAL A 190 0.53 -13.02 1.00
N GLY A 191 -0.17 -14.10 0.64
CA GLY A 191 -0.04 -15.41 1.29
C GLY A 191 0.07 -16.55 0.29
N CYS A 192 0.62 -17.67 0.71
CA CYS A 192 0.43 -18.98 0.06
C CYS A 192 -0.67 -19.72 0.82
N ASP A 193 -1.66 -20.26 0.12
CA ASP A 193 -2.76 -21.02 0.74
C ASP A 193 -2.35 -22.48 0.98
N VAL A 194 -1.39 -23.00 0.21
CA VAL A 194 -0.77 -24.32 0.43
C VAL A 194 0.16 -24.29 1.65
N HIS A 195 0.85 -23.17 1.87
CA HIS A 195 1.83 -23.00 2.94
C HIS A 195 1.58 -21.72 3.73
N PRO A 196 0.68 -21.73 4.74
CA PRO A 196 0.18 -20.52 5.45
C PRO A 196 1.23 -19.67 6.19
N TRP A 197 2.48 -20.14 6.25
CA TRP A 197 3.62 -19.41 6.79
C TRP A 197 4.27 -18.46 5.79
N MET A 198 4.14 -18.71 4.48
CA MET A 198 4.70 -17.85 3.43
C MET A 198 3.92 -16.54 3.36
N ARG A 199 4.60 -15.44 3.65
CA ARG A 199 4.02 -14.09 3.65
C ARG A 199 4.97 -13.08 3.03
N SER A 200 4.42 -12.18 2.25
CA SER A 200 5.08 -10.98 1.73
C SER A 200 4.08 -9.85 1.60
N TYR A 201 4.55 -8.66 1.21
CA TYR A 201 3.71 -7.51 0.90
C TYR A 201 4.10 -6.93 -0.45
N ILE A 202 3.10 -6.49 -1.21
CA ILE A 202 3.27 -5.75 -2.46
C ILE A 202 2.82 -4.31 -2.23
N ALA A 203 3.65 -3.35 -2.60
CA ALA A 203 3.37 -1.92 -2.55
C ALA A 203 3.30 -1.35 -3.97
N VAL A 204 2.09 -1.03 -4.43
CA VAL A 204 1.85 -0.44 -5.75
C VAL A 204 1.75 1.08 -5.62
N LEU A 205 2.58 1.83 -6.34
CA LEU A 205 2.73 3.29 -6.20
C LEU A 205 2.59 4.05 -7.53
N ASP A 206 2.07 5.28 -7.52
CA ASP A 206 1.88 6.10 -8.74
C ASP A 206 3.17 6.76 -9.27
N ASN A 207 4.29 6.57 -8.59
CA ASN A 207 5.55 7.26 -8.87
C ASN A 207 6.75 6.40 -8.45
N PRO A 208 7.97 6.67 -8.96
CA PRO A 208 9.14 5.81 -8.77
C PRO A 208 9.97 6.22 -7.54
N PHE A 209 9.50 7.19 -6.75
CA PHE A 209 10.26 7.76 -5.64
C PHE A 209 10.02 6.97 -4.36
N PHE A 210 10.46 5.72 -4.38
CA PHE A 210 10.42 4.78 -3.28
C PHE A 210 11.68 3.93 -3.17
N ALA A 211 11.86 3.33 -2.00
CA ALA A 211 12.87 2.33 -1.72
C ALA A 211 12.35 1.38 -0.63
N VAL A 212 12.83 0.14 -0.62
CA VAL A 212 12.71 -0.77 0.51
C VAL A 212 14.06 -0.80 1.23
N THR A 213 14.09 -0.79 2.56
CA THR A 213 15.36 -0.78 3.30
C THR A 213 16.14 -2.08 3.14
N ASP A 214 17.46 -1.95 3.02
CA ASP A 214 18.39 -3.06 3.05
C ASP A 214 18.48 -3.72 4.44
N GLU A 215 19.25 -4.80 4.54
CA GLU A 215 19.52 -5.49 5.82
C GLU A 215 20.05 -4.58 6.94
N ASN A 216 20.71 -3.48 6.61
CA ASN A 216 21.26 -2.52 7.57
C ASN A 216 20.31 -1.35 7.85
N GLY A 217 19.05 -1.45 7.39
CA GLY A 217 18.02 -0.43 7.48
C GLY A 217 18.21 0.78 6.56
N LYS A 218 19.16 0.73 5.61
CA LYS A 218 19.49 1.87 4.74
C LYS A 218 18.58 1.92 3.53
N TYR A 219 18.29 3.13 3.07
CA TYR A 219 17.56 3.38 1.83
C TYR A 219 18.17 4.56 1.07
N THR A 220 17.93 4.61 -0.24
CA THR A 220 18.20 5.78 -1.09
C THR A 220 17.14 5.85 -2.18
N ILE A 221 16.40 6.94 -2.20
CA ILE A 221 15.41 7.27 -3.23
C ILE A 221 16.05 8.26 -4.19
N ASN A 222 16.16 7.89 -5.47
CA ASN A 222 16.62 8.79 -6.52
C ASN A 222 15.44 9.63 -7.00
N LEU A 223 15.45 10.95 -6.75
CA LEU A 223 14.42 11.87 -7.26
C LEU A 223 14.65 12.25 -8.75
N ALA A 224 15.72 11.73 -9.34
CA ALA A 224 16.02 11.78 -10.76
C ALA A 224 15.16 10.76 -11.54
N TYR A 225 14.04 11.18 -12.12
CA TYR A 225 13.34 10.34 -13.10
C TYR A 225 14.17 10.23 -14.38
N LYS A 226 14.54 9.00 -14.77
CA LYS A 226 15.41 8.76 -15.94
C LYS A 226 14.66 8.32 -17.21
N GLY A 227 13.37 7.98 -17.10
CA GLY A 227 12.61 7.32 -18.17
C GLY A 227 12.79 5.81 -18.14
#